data_AF-A0A0S8K4G1-F1
#
_entry.id   AF-A0A0S8K4G1-F1
#
_cell.length_a   1.000
_cell.length_b   1.000
_cell.length_c   1.000
_cell.angle_alpha   90.00
_cell.angle_beta   90.00
_cell.angle_gamma   90.00
#
_symmetry.space_group_name_H-M   'P 1'
#
loop_
_entity.id
_entity.type
_entity.pdbx_description
1 polymer ?
#
loop_
_entity_poly.entity_id
_entity_poly.type
_entity_poly.pdbx_seq_one_letter_code
_entity_poly.pdbx_strand_id
1 'polypeptide(L)'
;MGRKSPMLARVVAMVILAASSGGGSSPTAAGNQKATAELVPLPNVSYRRWKTGDACVAIHGVEISGPTSGYTHTLYVFTADVTPTSASAPITYTWSPAPNAGSDAVVSYSWATTGTQTITVTAENCGGSATDTQTIPIRTRGTYAVYLPLILKAFPSTPTPPPADDLVQPSDLIYQGAFAYPSGGEWAYSGHALAYYPDGDPTGPGDGYPGSLYAAGHAHHDLVGEMSIPEPAIVDDFEDLPRASALRALADITGGWKDNCTYAEDCIYREVDGLEYLPHLDKIVWNLRDWYNTSGHDQDSLGWSNLDMSGAQGVWHIGDRPSELDVFHNAKTCNYLFRAPESFAGETLEGKWLIAGNHREAGAFGGSQGPTLYALAPWEDGDPPGSGQELDALALLYYPEIYPGCLDDPEACHFPGYRAKDAWGGGAWVQTAGRTGVLIVGRKGLGDNCYGTADQCGGDPCDPYRGYHAYPYEPKMLFYDPEELSEVVAGIRQPWEVVPYAVYSPASEVIQPACASLGAAAYDQARGLIYVTEQEAGPWGETVVHVWHVD
;
A
#
# COMPACT_ATOMS: atom_id res chain seq x y z
N MET A 1 -4.93 -74.03 10.88
CA MET A 1 -5.61 -75.02 10.01
C MET A 1 -7.08 -74.67 9.95
N GLY A 2 -7.61 -74.27 8.79
CA GLY A 2 -9.06 -74.03 8.64
C GLY A 2 -9.46 -73.21 7.42
N ARG A 3 -9.92 -73.93 6.38
CA ARG A 3 -10.88 -73.58 5.30
C ARG A 3 -10.46 -72.65 4.14
N LYS A 4 -10.59 -73.25 2.96
CA LYS A 4 -10.53 -72.72 1.58
C LYS A 4 -11.77 -71.88 1.24
N SER A 5 -11.63 -70.88 0.37
CA SER A 5 -12.73 -70.27 -0.42
C SER A 5 -12.51 -70.50 -1.93
N PRO A 6 -13.56 -70.65 -2.76
CA PRO A 6 -13.53 -71.49 -3.97
C PRO A 6 -13.47 -70.74 -5.33
N MET A 7 -12.93 -69.52 -5.37
CA MET A 7 -13.03 -68.67 -6.58
C MET A 7 -12.03 -69.03 -7.72
N LEU A 8 -10.91 -69.68 -7.41
CA LEU A 8 -9.85 -69.96 -8.40
C LEU A 8 -10.17 -71.13 -9.36
N ALA A 9 -11.11 -72.00 -8.99
CA ALA A 9 -11.48 -73.16 -9.81
C ALA A 9 -12.46 -72.83 -10.96
N ARG A 10 -13.09 -71.65 -10.95
CA ARG A 10 -14.10 -71.28 -11.97
C ARG A 10 -13.53 -70.52 -13.18
N VAL A 11 -12.35 -69.91 -13.08
CA VAL A 11 -11.76 -69.12 -14.19
C VAL A 11 -10.94 -69.99 -15.15
N VAL A 12 -10.30 -71.05 -14.66
CA VAL A 12 -9.48 -71.97 -15.50
C VAL A 12 -10.35 -72.89 -16.37
N ALA A 13 -11.59 -73.17 -15.97
CA ALA A 13 -12.53 -73.97 -16.76
C ALA A 13 -13.17 -73.20 -17.94
N MET A 14 -13.14 -71.87 -17.93
CA MET A 14 -13.82 -71.04 -18.94
C MET A 14 -12.95 -70.71 -20.17
N VAL A 15 -11.63 -70.92 -20.10
CA VAL A 15 -10.69 -70.64 -21.20
C VAL A 15 -10.39 -71.88 -22.06
N ILE A 16 -10.65 -73.09 -21.55
CA ILE A 16 -10.46 -74.33 -22.33
C ILE A 16 -11.66 -74.65 -23.25
N LEU A 17 -12.85 -74.07 -23.00
CA LEU A 17 -14.04 -74.29 -23.84
C LEU A 17 -14.20 -73.32 -25.03
N ALA A 18 -13.39 -72.25 -25.15
CA ALA A 18 -13.47 -71.30 -26.26
C ALA A 18 -12.52 -71.62 -27.45
N ALA A 19 -11.68 -72.66 -27.33
CA ALA A 19 -10.69 -73.04 -28.35
C ALA A 19 -11.05 -74.35 -29.12
N SER A 20 -12.26 -74.88 -28.98
CA SER A 20 -12.71 -76.10 -29.68
C SER A 20 -13.96 -75.93 -30.55
N SER A 21 -14.40 -74.71 -30.86
CA SER A 21 -15.48 -74.47 -31.82
C SER A 21 -15.03 -73.55 -32.95
N GLY A 22 -14.31 -74.12 -33.91
CA GLY A 22 -13.85 -73.40 -35.10
C GLY A 22 -12.80 -74.22 -35.85
N GLY A 23 -13.23 -75.23 -36.58
CA GLY A 23 -12.33 -76.01 -37.42
C GLY A 23 -11.75 -75.15 -38.55
N GLY A 24 -10.44 -75.27 -38.78
CA GLY A 24 -9.83 -74.85 -40.04
C GLY A 24 -8.45 -74.22 -39.91
N SER A 25 -7.46 -74.90 -40.52
CA SER A 25 -6.11 -74.46 -40.92
C SER A 25 -5.00 -74.40 -39.87
N SER A 26 -3.94 -75.17 -40.15
CA SER A 26 -2.70 -75.31 -39.38
C SER A 26 -1.88 -74.01 -39.31
N PRO A 27 -1.06 -73.79 -38.26
CA PRO A 27 -0.27 -72.57 -38.12
C PRO A 27 0.91 -72.55 -39.11
N THR A 28 1.02 -71.50 -39.92
CA THR A 28 2.24 -71.19 -40.68
C THR A 28 3.22 -70.38 -39.83
N ALA A 29 4.52 -70.44 -40.14
CA ALA A 29 5.57 -69.71 -39.41
C ALA A 29 5.31 -68.19 -39.31
N ALA A 30 4.60 -67.61 -40.27
CA ALA A 30 4.15 -66.22 -40.26
C ALA A 30 3.04 -65.94 -39.21
N GLY A 31 2.15 -66.90 -38.95
CA GLY A 31 1.13 -66.82 -37.88
C GLY A 31 1.74 -66.90 -36.49
N ASN A 32 2.80 -67.70 -36.31
CA ASN A 32 3.53 -67.79 -35.05
C ASN A 32 4.33 -66.52 -34.72
N GLN A 33 4.90 -65.82 -35.71
CA GLN A 33 5.58 -64.54 -35.47
C GLN A 33 4.62 -63.38 -35.18
N LYS A 34 3.38 -63.43 -35.70
CA LYS A 34 2.33 -62.45 -35.36
C LYS A 34 1.79 -62.68 -33.94
N ALA A 35 1.66 -63.93 -33.51
CA ALA A 35 1.25 -64.29 -32.15
C ALA A 35 2.30 -63.92 -31.06
N THR A 36 3.60 -63.94 -31.35
CA THR A 36 4.64 -63.50 -30.39
C THR A 36 4.88 -61.99 -30.34
N ALA A 37 4.39 -61.21 -31.30
CA ALA A 37 4.49 -59.75 -31.27
C ALA A 37 3.26 -59.07 -30.62
N GLU A 38 2.06 -59.63 -30.79
CA GLU A 38 0.81 -59.03 -30.29
C GLU A 38 0.27 -59.64 -28.97
N LEU A 39 0.74 -60.83 -28.53
CA LEU A 39 0.22 -61.49 -27.31
C LEU A 39 1.25 -61.63 -26.17
N VAL A 40 2.45 -61.07 -26.31
CA VAL A 40 3.50 -61.03 -25.27
C VAL A 40 3.44 -59.81 -24.32
N PRO A 41 2.78 -58.67 -24.62
CA PRO A 41 2.68 -57.57 -23.65
C PRO A 41 1.76 -57.90 -22.46
N LEU A 42 0.62 -58.56 -22.70
CA LEU A 42 -0.41 -58.76 -21.67
C LEU A 42 -0.04 -59.83 -20.60
N PRO A 43 0.62 -60.96 -20.93
CA PRO A 43 1.12 -61.89 -19.93
C PRO A 43 2.33 -61.32 -19.18
N ASN A 44 3.16 -60.48 -19.80
CA ASN A 44 4.28 -59.83 -19.11
C ASN A 44 3.83 -58.73 -18.15
N VAL A 45 2.75 -58.00 -18.43
CA VAL A 45 2.16 -57.03 -17.48
C VAL A 45 1.56 -57.76 -16.28
N SER A 46 0.88 -58.88 -16.51
CA SER A 46 0.24 -59.67 -15.45
C SER A 46 1.27 -60.45 -14.60
N TYR A 47 2.31 -60.99 -15.24
CA TYR A 47 3.42 -61.67 -14.58
C TYR A 47 4.34 -60.69 -13.84
N ARG A 48 4.60 -59.48 -14.38
CA ARG A 48 5.34 -58.44 -13.66
C ARG A 48 4.54 -57.92 -12.46
N ARG A 49 3.24 -57.65 -12.58
CA ARG A 49 2.36 -57.28 -11.44
C ARG A 49 2.23 -58.36 -10.36
N TRP A 50 2.49 -59.63 -10.70
CA TRP A 50 2.50 -60.72 -9.71
C TRP A 50 3.88 -60.97 -9.09
N LYS A 51 4.97 -60.62 -9.79
CA LYS A 51 6.36 -60.88 -9.37
C LYS A 51 7.07 -59.67 -8.76
N THR A 52 6.65 -58.45 -9.08
CA THR A 52 6.85 -57.28 -8.24
C THR A 52 5.54 -57.08 -7.51
N GLY A 53 5.49 -57.43 -6.23
CA GLY A 53 4.56 -56.73 -5.36
C GLY A 53 5.00 -55.28 -5.42
N ASP A 54 4.35 -54.47 -6.27
CA ASP A 54 4.60 -53.04 -6.33
C ASP A 54 4.35 -52.56 -4.91
N ALA A 55 5.46 -52.35 -4.20
CA ALA A 55 5.43 -52.04 -2.79
C ALA A 55 4.68 -50.72 -2.71
N CYS A 56 3.46 -50.77 -2.19
CA CYS A 56 2.69 -49.56 -1.95
C CYS A 56 3.59 -48.62 -1.14
N VAL A 57 3.92 -47.46 -1.72
CA VAL A 57 4.67 -46.44 -1.00
C VAL A 57 3.68 -45.79 -0.05
N ALA A 58 3.79 -46.17 1.22
CA ALA A 58 2.92 -45.70 2.29
C ALA A 58 3.06 -44.18 2.49
N ILE A 59 1.96 -43.53 2.87
CA ILE A 59 2.01 -42.16 3.41
C ILE A 59 2.62 -42.21 4.81
N HIS A 60 3.58 -41.31 5.05
CA HIS A 60 4.25 -41.15 6.35
C HIS A 60 3.91 -39.82 7.03
N GLY A 61 3.53 -38.80 6.25
CA GLY A 61 3.12 -37.49 6.77
C GLY A 61 2.15 -36.80 5.81
N VAL A 62 1.43 -35.83 6.34
CA VAL A 62 0.68 -34.84 5.58
C VAL A 62 0.90 -33.49 6.27
N GLU A 63 0.95 -32.39 5.53
CA GLU A 63 1.10 -31.04 6.07
C GLU A 63 0.08 -30.12 5.42
N ILE A 64 -0.63 -29.34 6.23
CA ILE A 64 -1.57 -28.32 5.77
C ILE A 64 -0.81 -27.02 5.54
N SER A 65 -0.89 -26.49 4.32
CA SER A 65 -0.42 -25.14 3.98
C SER A 65 -1.61 -24.22 3.68
N GLY A 66 -1.55 -22.98 4.16
CA GLY A 66 -2.60 -21.99 3.98
C GLY A 66 -2.57 -20.88 5.04
N PRO A 67 -3.60 -20.01 5.05
CA PRO A 67 -3.71 -18.89 5.98
C PRO A 67 -3.65 -19.31 7.46
N THR A 68 -2.85 -18.61 8.25
CA THR A 68 -2.65 -18.88 9.69
C THR A 68 -3.50 -18.00 10.61
N SER A 69 -4.28 -17.06 10.05
CA SER A 69 -5.31 -16.27 10.73
C SER A 69 -6.32 -15.74 9.71
N GLY A 70 -7.47 -15.23 10.16
CA GLY A 70 -8.47 -14.69 9.25
C GLY A 70 -9.66 -13.97 9.92
N TYR A 71 -10.66 -13.66 9.12
CA TYR A 71 -11.87 -12.93 9.45
C TYR A 71 -13.12 -13.75 9.11
N THR A 72 -14.21 -13.49 9.82
CA THR A 72 -15.51 -14.10 9.54
C THR A 72 -15.97 -13.81 8.11
N HIS A 73 -16.72 -14.73 7.50
CA HIS A 73 -17.32 -14.63 6.16
C HIS A 73 -16.32 -14.46 5.01
N THR A 74 -15.04 -14.74 5.22
CA THR A 74 -14.01 -14.74 4.18
C THR A 74 -13.69 -16.18 3.76
N LEU A 75 -13.46 -16.41 2.47
CA LEU A 75 -13.12 -17.73 1.92
C LEU A 75 -11.59 -17.89 1.88
N TYR A 76 -11.08 -18.91 2.56
CA TYR A 76 -9.66 -19.24 2.67
C TYR A 76 -9.35 -20.55 1.96
N VAL A 77 -8.25 -20.64 1.23
CA VAL A 77 -7.81 -21.85 0.52
C VAL A 77 -6.69 -22.54 1.30
N PHE A 78 -6.79 -23.85 1.46
CA PHE A 78 -5.79 -24.69 2.11
C PHE A 78 -5.39 -25.85 1.19
N THR A 79 -4.12 -26.23 1.24
CA THR A 79 -3.55 -27.36 0.51
C THR A 79 -2.99 -28.40 1.48
N ALA A 80 -3.06 -29.68 1.13
CA ALA A 80 -2.49 -30.78 1.89
C ALA A 80 -1.41 -31.50 1.08
N ASP A 81 -0.18 -31.48 1.59
CA ASP A 81 0.99 -32.08 0.94
C ASP A 81 1.42 -33.35 1.67
N VAL A 82 1.45 -34.48 0.96
CA VAL A 82 1.83 -35.78 1.55
C VAL A 82 3.34 -36.04 1.47
N THR A 83 3.88 -36.67 2.51
CA THR A 83 5.26 -37.14 2.56
C THR A 83 5.29 -38.68 2.61
N PRO A 84 6.07 -39.35 1.73
CA PRO A 84 6.84 -38.77 0.64
C PRO A 84 5.94 -38.39 -0.55
N THR A 85 6.39 -37.46 -1.38
CA THR A 85 5.68 -37.08 -2.63
C THR A 85 5.56 -38.24 -3.64
N SER A 86 6.32 -39.32 -3.44
CA SER A 86 6.24 -40.57 -4.18
C SER A 86 5.21 -41.58 -3.65
N ALA A 87 4.39 -41.19 -2.66
CA ALA A 87 3.31 -42.03 -2.13
C ALA A 87 2.40 -42.54 -3.25
N SER A 88 2.00 -43.82 -3.17
CA SER A 88 1.24 -44.47 -4.23
C SER A 88 -0.21 -43.96 -4.28
N ALA A 89 -0.67 -43.57 -5.48
CA ALA A 89 -2.08 -43.23 -5.75
C ALA A 89 -2.96 -44.49 -5.88
N PRO A 90 -4.29 -44.40 -5.67
CA PRO A 90 -5.04 -43.20 -5.28
C PRO A 90 -4.82 -42.83 -3.81
N ILE A 91 -4.81 -41.53 -3.52
CA ILE A 91 -4.79 -40.98 -2.16
C ILE A 91 -6.17 -40.40 -1.88
N THR A 92 -6.76 -40.80 -0.76
CA THR A 92 -8.03 -40.27 -0.28
C THR A 92 -7.75 -39.22 0.78
N TYR A 93 -8.25 -38.00 0.58
CA TYR A 93 -8.18 -36.93 1.57
C TYR A 93 -9.53 -36.78 2.26
N THR A 94 -9.52 -36.79 3.58
CA THR A 94 -10.69 -36.55 4.42
C THR A 94 -10.44 -35.32 5.28
N TRP A 95 -11.18 -34.26 5.00
CA TRP A 95 -11.10 -32.99 5.70
C TRP A 95 -12.19 -32.88 6.77
N SER A 96 -11.82 -32.35 7.95
CA SER A 96 -12.72 -32.15 9.09
C SER A 96 -12.46 -30.78 9.72
N PRO A 97 -13.49 -29.91 9.87
CA PRO A 97 -14.87 -30.07 9.40
C PRO A 97 -14.95 -30.16 7.87
N ALA A 98 -16.11 -30.53 7.33
CA ALA A 98 -16.29 -30.55 5.87
C ALA A 98 -16.05 -29.15 5.29
N PRO A 99 -15.28 -29.02 4.19
CA PRO A 99 -14.96 -27.72 3.60
C PRO A 99 -16.19 -27.09 2.93
N ASN A 100 -16.15 -25.77 2.76
CA ASN A 100 -17.19 -25.03 2.04
C ASN A 100 -17.17 -25.35 0.54
N ALA A 101 -15.97 -25.54 -0.02
CA ALA A 101 -15.75 -25.89 -1.43
C ALA A 101 -14.44 -26.68 -1.61
N GLY A 102 -14.30 -27.35 -2.75
CA GLY A 102 -13.13 -28.17 -3.09
C GLY A 102 -13.24 -29.63 -2.67
N SER A 103 -12.29 -30.43 -3.15
CA SER A 103 -12.12 -31.85 -2.81
C SER A 103 -10.64 -32.23 -2.88
N ASP A 104 -10.29 -33.39 -2.33
CA ASP A 104 -8.95 -33.94 -2.38
C ASP A 104 -7.91 -33.07 -1.66
N ALA A 105 -6.79 -32.76 -2.28
CA ALA A 105 -5.66 -32.06 -1.65
C ALA A 105 -5.87 -30.54 -1.51
N VAL A 106 -6.89 -29.95 -2.14
CA VAL A 106 -7.14 -28.50 -2.11
C VAL A 106 -8.59 -28.22 -1.73
N VAL A 107 -8.79 -27.48 -0.65
CA VAL A 107 -10.13 -27.16 -0.12
C VAL A 107 -10.22 -25.70 0.29
N SER A 108 -11.44 -25.22 0.47
CA SER A 108 -11.69 -23.87 0.96
C SER A 108 -12.63 -23.86 2.17
N TYR A 109 -12.30 -23.02 3.14
CA TYR A 109 -13.08 -22.82 4.36
C TYR A 109 -13.52 -21.37 4.51
N SER A 110 -14.70 -21.17 5.09
CA SER A 110 -15.17 -19.89 5.61
C SER A 110 -15.91 -20.11 6.91
N TRP A 111 -15.74 -19.18 7.84
CA TRP A 111 -16.32 -19.28 9.19
C TRP A 111 -17.23 -18.08 9.46
N ALA A 112 -18.43 -18.35 9.96
CA ALA A 112 -19.37 -17.30 10.35
C ALA A 112 -19.13 -16.79 11.79
N THR A 113 -18.32 -17.50 12.59
CA THR A 113 -18.07 -17.17 14.00
C THR A 113 -16.60 -16.93 14.26
N THR A 114 -16.33 -16.02 15.19
CA THR A 114 -14.99 -15.73 15.69
C THR A 114 -14.48 -16.81 16.63
N GLY A 115 -13.18 -16.77 16.90
CA GLY A 115 -12.47 -17.69 17.77
C GLY A 115 -11.49 -18.55 16.97
N THR A 116 -10.76 -19.41 17.69
CA THR A 116 -9.84 -20.36 17.07
C THR A 116 -10.62 -21.45 16.37
N GLN A 117 -10.53 -21.50 15.05
CA GLN A 117 -11.05 -22.57 14.22
C GLN A 117 -9.97 -23.63 14.03
N THR A 118 -10.39 -24.89 13.91
CA THR A 118 -9.46 -26.00 13.74
C THR A 118 -9.87 -26.78 12.50
N ILE A 119 -8.93 -26.99 11.58
CA ILE A 119 -9.10 -27.89 10.44
C ILE A 119 -8.11 -29.04 10.57
N THR A 120 -8.56 -30.22 10.16
CA THR A 120 -7.78 -31.45 10.19
C THR A 120 -7.92 -32.14 8.85
N VAL A 121 -6.80 -32.52 8.24
CA VAL A 121 -6.78 -33.37 7.05
C VAL A 121 -6.24 -34.73 7.42
N THR A 122 -6.88 -35.79 6.94
CA THR A 122 -6.36 -37.15 6.95
C THR A 122 -6.16 -37.61 5.52
N ALA A 123 -4.92 -37.91 5.14
CA ALA A 123 -4.59 -38.53 3.86
C ALA A 123 -4.37 -40.03 4.06
N GLU A 124 -4.96 -40.88 3.21
CA GLU A 124 -4.84 -42.34 3.26
C GLU A 124 -4.58 -42.94 1.88
N ASN A 125 -3.69 -43.93 1.82
CA ASN A 125 -3.49 -44.76 0.64
C ASN A 125 -3.36 -46.25 1.00
N CYS A 126 -3.00 -47.08 0.03
CA CYS A 126 -2.87 -48.53 0.19
C CYS A 126 -1.87 -49.01 1.28
N GLY A 127 -1.03 -48.13 1.83
CA GLY A 127 0.10 -48.50 2.67
C GLY A 127 0.18 -47.73 3.98
N GLY A 128 -0.55 -46.63 4.13
CA GLY A 128 -0.53 -45.83 5.35
C GLY A 128 -1.53 -44.68 5.33
N SER A 129 -1.64 -44.02 6.47
CA SER A 129 -2.44 -42.81 6.65
C SER A 129 -1.68 -41.85 7.57
N ALA A 130 -1.80 -40.56 7.29
CA ALA A 130 -1.28 -39.48 8.13
C ALA A 130 -2.35 -38.41 8.32
N THR A 131 -2.24 -37.68 9.43
CA THR A 131 -3.15 -36.61 9.80
C THR A 131 -2.37 -35.38 10.21
N ASP A 132 -2.85 -34.21 9.81
CA ASP A 132 -2.36 -32.92 10.28
C ASP A 132 -3.51 -32.01 10.69
N THR A 133 -3.24 -31.10 11.62
CA THR A 133 -4.22 -30.20 12.23
C THR A 133 -3.66 -28.79 12.31
N GLN A 134 -4.39 -27.85 11.73
CA GLN A 134 -4.07 -26.43 11.78
C GLN A 134 -5.14 -25.67 12.56
N THR A 135 -4.70 -24.75 13.42
CA THR A 135 -5.57 -23.81 14.14
C THR A 135 -5.47 -22.42 13.54
N ILE A 136 -6.60 -21.82 13.21
CA ILE A 136 -6.73 -20.52 12.57
C ILE A 136 -7.56 -19.61 13.49
N PRO A 137 -6.97 -18.61 14.16
CA PRO A 137 -7.74 -17.58 14.85
C PRO A 137 -8.55 -16.77 13.84
N ILE A 138 -9.88 -16.85 13.96
CA ILE A 138 -10.85 -16.07 13.18
C ILE A 138 -11.36 -14.90 14.02
N ARG A 139 -11.20 -13.68 13.51
CA ARG A 139 -11.69 -12.45 14.10
C ARG A 139 -12.96 -11.99 13.38
N THR A 140 -13.76 -11.13 14.00
CA THR A 140 -14.89 -10.52 13.31
C THR A 140 -14.33 -9.62 12.23
N ARG A 141 -14.82 -9.76 10.99
CA ARG A 141 -14.65 -8.68 10.01
C ARG A 141 -15.39 -7.47 10.58
N GLY A 142 -14.69 -6.36 10.85
CA GLY A 142 -15.28 -5.18 11.46
C GLY A 142 -16.54 -4.76 10.71
N THR A 143 -17.70 -5.10 11.26
CA THR A 143 -19.02 -4.60 10.87
C THR A 143 -19.76 -4.36 12.17
N TYR A 144 -19.77 -3.10 12.59
CA TYR A 144 -20.48 -2.68 13.78
C TYR A 144 -21.99 -2.84 13.57
N ALA A 145 -22.57 -3.93 14.07
CA ALA A 145 -23.97 -3.96 14.44
C ALA A 145 -24.05 -3.73 15.95
N VAL A 146 -24.31 -2.47 16.33
CA VAL A 146 -24.57 -2.07 17.72
C VAL A 146 -25.81 -2.82 18.23
N TYR A 147 -25.61 -3.79 19.12
CA TYR A 147 -26.66 -4.25 20.04
C TYR A 147 -26.41 -3.62 21.41
N LEU A 148 -26.92 -2.39 21.60
CA LEU A 148 -27.02 -1.81 22.92
C LEU A 148 -28.09 -2.59 23.73
N PRO A 149 -27.84 -3.02 24.98
CA PRO A 149 -28.95 -3.11 25.92
C PRO A 149 -29.52 -1.70 26.01
N LEU A 150 -30.82 -1.55 25.78
CA LEU A 150 -31.53 -0.27 25.84
C LEU A 150 -31.43 0.32 27.26
N ILE A 151 -30.32 0.99 27.55
CA ILE A 151 -30.24 2.05 28.53
C ILE A 151 -30.47 3.30 27.71
N LEU A 152 -31.63 3.96 27.89
CA LEU A 152 -31.82 5.34 27.47
C LEU A 152 -30.81 6.21 28.24
N LYS A 153 -29.57 6.26 27.76
CA LYS A 153 -28.80 7.50 27.83
C LYS A 153 -29.30 8.32 26.65
N ALA A 154 -29.81 9.51 26.93
CA ALA A 154 -30.02 10.51 25.91
C ALA A 154 -28.64 10.74 25.25
N PHE A 155 -28.44 10.13 24.09
CA PHE A 155 -27.37 10.56 23.20
C PHE A 155 -27.69 12.02 22.87
N PRO A 156 -26.74 12.96 22.97
CA PRO A 156 -26.92 14.20 22.23
C PRO A 156 -27.22 13.80 20.78
N SER A 157 -28.11 14.57 20.15
CA SER A 157 -28.35 14.53 18.71
C SER A 157 -27.04 14.29 17.95
N THR A 158 -27.10 13.54 16.84
CA THR A 158 -26.09 13.49 15.76
C THR A 158 -25.06 14.61 15.92
N PRO A 159 -23.74 14.33 15.98
CA PRO A 159 -22.74 15.40 15.97
C PRO A 159 -23.15 16.33 14.85
N THR A 160 -23.53 17.54 15.23
CA THR A 160 -23.76 18.56 14.23
C THR A 160 -22.37 18.75 13.63
N PRO A 161 -22.20 18.68 12.29
CA PRO A 161 -20.91 19.02 11.69
C PRO A 161 -20.43 20.31 12.36
N PRO A 162 -19.13 20.41 12.71
CA PRO A 162 -18.62 21.60 13.35
C PRO A 162 -19.18 22.80 12.59
N PRO A 163 -19.77 23.80 13.28
CA PRO A 163 -20.16 25.04 12.62
C PRO A 163 -19.01 25.47 11.71
N ALA A 164 -19.30 26.00 10.52
CA ALA A 164 -18.25 26.46 9.60
C ALA A 164 -17.23 27.43 10.24
N ASP A 165 -17.61 28.04 11.38
CA ASP A 165 -16.78 28.88 12.23
C ASP A 165 -15.60 28.14 12.93
N ASP A 166 -15.66 26.81 13.05
CA ASP A 166 -14.65 25.94 13.70
C ASP A 166 -13.68 25.29 12.68
N LEU A 167 -13.85 25.55 11.38
CA LEU A 167 -12.97 25.08 10.31
C LEU A 167 -11.99 26.17 9.90
N VAL A 168 -10.72 25.81 9.70
CA VAL A 168 -9.71 26.73 9.15
C VAL A 168 -10.11 27.16 7.74
N GLN A 169 -10.31 28.45 7.51
CA GLN A 169 -10.69 28.98 6.21
C GLN A 169 -9.47 29.48 5.43
N PRO A 170 -9.53 29.58 4.09
CA PRO A 170 -8.52 30.28 3.30
C PRO A 170 -8.16 31.68 3.83
N SER A 171 -9.14 32.40 4.38
CA SER A 171 -8.94 33.73 4.97
C SER A 171 -8.13 33.74 6.27
N ASP A 172 -7.98 32.59 6.91
CA ASP A 172 -7.19 32.44 8.14
C ASP A 172 -5.69 32.28 7.82
N LEU A 173 -5.33 32.04 6.55
CA LEU A 173 -3.94 31.97 6.10
C LEU A 173 -3.39 33.37 5.80
N ILE A 174 -2.44 33.82 6.61
CA ILE A 174 -1.78 35.11 6.47
C ILE A 174 -0.36 34.89 5.96
N TYR A 175 -0.11 35.24 4.69
CA TYR A 175 1.21 35.10 4.07
C TYR A 175 2.26 35.96 4.77
N GLN A 176 3.37 35.34 5.17
CA GLN A 176 4.50 35.97 5.86
C GLN A 176 5.68 36.26 4.90
N GLY A 177 5.64 35.72 3.68
CA GLY A 177 6.74 35.80 2.71
C GLY A 177 7.37 34.44 2.46
N ALA A 178 8.56 34.45 1.88
CA ALA A 178 9.28 33.23 1.53
C ALA A 178 10.79 33.35 1.77
N PHE A 179 11.48 32.21 1.69
CA PHE A 179 12.94 32.12 1.70
C PHE A 179 13.43 31.00 0.78
N ALA A 180 14.65 31.12 0.28
CA ALA A 180 15.27 30.12 -0.59
C ALA A 180 15.99 29.03 0.21
N TYR A 181 16.04 27.81 -0.34
CA TYR A 181 16.90 26.72 0.12
C TYR A 181 18.39 27.12 0.14
N PRO A 182 19.27 26.35 0.83
CA PRO A 182 20.71 26.55 0.76
C PRO A 182 21.23 26.56 -0.69
N SER A 183 22.29 27.34 -0.94
CA SER A 183 22.95 27.35 -2.25
C SER A 183 23.62 26.01 -2.56
N GLY A 184 23.55 25.56 -3.80
CA GLY A 184 24.29 24.40 -4.28
C GLY A 184 23.44 23.54 -5.21
N GLY A 185 24.08 22.89 -6.18
CA GLY A 185 23.37 22.02 -7.12
C GLY A 185 22.74 20.81 -6.43
N GLU A 186 23.29 20.41 -5.28
CA GLU A 186 22.77 19.34 -4.44
C GLU A 186 21.43 19.66 -3.75
N TRP A 187 21.03 20.94 -3.72
CA TRP A 187 19.75 21.42 -3.19
C TRP A 187 18.77 21.88 -4.28
N ALA A 188 19.20 21.94 -5.54
CA ALA A 188 18.32 22.24 -6.68
C ALA A 188 17.46 21.03 -7.04
N TYR A 189 16.36 21.25 -7.77
CA TYR A 189 15.38 20.24 -8.15
C TYR A 189 14.90 19.44 -6.93
N SER A 190 14.53 20.18 -5.89
CA SER A 190 14.15 19.69 -4.59
C SER A 190 12.73 20.14 -4.23
N GLY A 191 12.37 20.05 -2.94
CA GLY A 191 11.08 20.46 -2.42
C GLY A 191 10.06 19.33 -2.37
N HIS A 192 10.51 18.07 -2.33
CA HIS A 192 9.62 16.91 -2.32
C HIS A 192 9.33 16.37 -0.91
N ALA A 193 10.15 16.70 0.09
CA ALA A 193 9.89 16.33 1.47
C ALA A 193 10.42 17.38 2.44
N LEU A 194 9.64 17.64 3.50
CA LEU A 194 9.92 18.68 4.49
C LEU A 194 9.37 18.26 5.86
N ALA A 195 10.15 18.42 6.93
CA ALA A 195 9.70 18.23 8.31
C ALA A 195 10.21 19.33 9.23
N TYR A 196 9.33 19.85 10.09
CA TYR A 196 9.71 20.84 11.09
C TYR A 196 10.28 20.18 12.34
N TYR A 197 11.45 20.64 12.77
CA TYR A 197 12.09 20.19 14.01
C TYR A 197 12.18 21.37 15.00
N PRO A 198 11.38 21.37 16.09
CA PRO A 198 11.25 22.52 16.99
C PRO A 198 12.51 22.83 17.81
N ASP A 199 13.33 21.82 18.10
CA ASP A 199 14.58 21.97 18.86
C ASP A 199 15.80 22.21 17.97
N GLY A 200 15.57 22.34 16.65
CA GLY A 200 16.56 22.70 15.67
C GLY A 200 17.08 24.13 15.84
N ASP A 201 18.26 24.39 15.28
CA ASP A 201 18.92 25.71 15.31
C ASP A 201 18.84 26.46 16.66
N PRO A 202 19.28 25.86 17.80
CA PRO A 202 19.15 26.50 19.11
C PRO A 202 20.00 27.76 19.28
N THR A 203 20.91 28.04 18.33
CA THR A 203 21.75 29.24 18.28
C THR A 203 21.31 30.25 17.23
N GLY A 204 20.19 29.98 16.55
CA GLY A 204 19.60 30.84 15.53
C GLY A 204 19.17 32.20 16.08
N PRO A 205 18.92 33.17 15.20
CA PRO A 205 18.41 34.49 15.59
C PRO A 205 17.05 34.40 16.27
N GLY A 206 16.75 35.35 17.16
CA GLY A 206 15.43 35.50 17.78
C GLY A 206 14.47 36.29 16.88
N ASP A 207 14.31 35.86 15.63
CA ASP A 207 13.56 36.56 14.57
C ASP A 207 12.08 36.13 14.47
N GLY A 208 11.66 35.16 15.29
CA GLY A 208 10.29 34.64 15.29
C GLY A 208 10.15 33.28 14.57
N TYR A 209 11.22 32.79 13.95
CA TYR A 209 11.24 31.54 13.16
C TYR A 209 12.25 30.52 13.73
N PRO A 210 12.08 30.06 14.98
CA PRO A 210 13.01 29.11 15.58
C PRO A 210 12.78 27.68 15.09
N GLY A 211 13.73 26.80 15.38
CA GLY A 211 13.73 25.44 14.89
C GLY A 211 14.49 25.32 13.59
N SER A 212 14.38 24.15 12.97
CA SER A 212 14.96 23.87 11.66
C SER A 212 14.00 23.07 10.80
N LEU A 213 14.36 22.92 9.52
CA LEU A 213 13.65 22.06 8.59
C LEU A 213 14.57 20.92 8.15
N TYR A 214 14.13 19.68 8.35
CA TYR A 214 14.67 18.55 7.61
C TYR A 214 14.07 18.59 6.21
N ALA A 215 14.91 18.48 5.19
CA ALA A 215 14.48 18.62 3.80
C ALA A 215 15.21 17.64 2.90
N ALA A 216 14.49 17.10 1.92
CA ALA A 216 15.13 16.43 0.79
C ALA A 216 16.07 17.41 0.06
N GLY A 217 17.15 16.89 -0.51
CA GLY A 217 17.99 17.59 -1.48
C GLY A 217 17.49 17.35 -2.91
N HIS A 218 18.40 17.29 -3.87
CA HIS A 218 18.09 17.02 -5.27
C HIS A 218 17.39 15.66 -5.46
N ALA A 219 16.29 15.65 -6.21
CA ALA A 219 15.44 14.48 -6.53
C ALA A 219 16.12 13.35 -7.36
N HIS A 220 17.43 13.40 -7.57
CA HIS A 220 18.20 12.32 -8.21
C HIS A 220 19.19 11.66 -7.26
N HIS A 221 19.41 12.28 -6.09
CA HIS A 221 20.36 11.78 -5.11
C HIS A 221 19.65 11.19 -3.88
N ASP A 222 18.41 11.61 -3.61
CA ASP A 222 17.55 11.10 -2.55
C ASP A 222 18.19 11.22 -1.17
N LEU A 223 18.91 12.32 -0.97
CA LEU A 223 19.57 12.67 0.29
C LEU A 223 18.69 13.65 1.08
N VAL A 224 18.85 13.65 2.39
CA VAL A 224 18.15 14.56 3.31
C VAL A 224 19.18 15.36 4.10
N GLY A 225 18.87 16.63 4.35
CA GLY A 225 19.69 17.54 5.13
C GLY A 225 18.83 18.28 6.15
N GLU A 226 19.48 19.10 6.98
CA GLU A 226 18.81 19.97 7.94
C GLU A 226 19.21 21.42 7.64
N MET A 227 18.24 22.32 7.54
CA MET A 227 18.46 23.72 7.20
C MET A 227 17.82 24.68 8.20
N SER A 228 18.43 25.85 8.37
CA SER A 228 17.89 26.94 9.21
C SER A 228 16.65 27.57 8.57
N ILE A 229 15.84 28.25 9.38
CA ILE A 229 14.68 29.00 8.91
C ILE A 229 15.00 30.50 9.09
N PRO A 230 15.34 31.25 8.02
CA PRO A 230 15.51 32.68 8.13
C PRO A 230 14.13 33.38 8.18
N GLU A 231 14.08 34.59 8.75
CA GLU A 231 12.94 35.50 8.59
C GLU A 231 12.53 35.59 7.09
N PRO A 232 11.30 35.19 6.72
CA PRO A 232 10.83 35.22 5.35
C PRO A 232 10.62 36.66 4.87
N ALA A 233 10.76 36.87 3.56
CA ALA A 233 10.53 38.18 2.94
C ALA A 233 9.43 38.10 1.88
N ILE A 234 8.63 39.16 1.78
CA ILE A 234 7.68 39.34 0.68
C ILE A 234 8.41 40.07 -0.44
N VAL A 235 8.83 39.32 -1.45
CA VAL A 235 9.54 39.79 -2.65
C VAL A 235 8.98 39.09 -3.87
N ASP A 236 9.09 39.74 -5.04
CA ASP A 236 8.60 39.18 -6.31
C ASP A 236 9.69 38.37 -7.05
N ASP A 237 10.97 38.63 -6.75
CA ASP A 237 12.12 38.05 -7.44
C ASP A 237 12.88 37.05 -6.54
N PHE A 238 13.21 35.88 -7.10
CA PHE A 238 13.94 34.81 -6.38
C PHE A 238 15.27 35.28 -5.78
N GLU A 239 16.02 36.12 -6.50
CA GLU A 239 17.36 36.58 -6.08
C GLU A 239 17.32 37.49 -4.84
N ASP A 240 16.16 38.08 -4.52
CA ASP A 240 15.98 38.95 -3.37
C ASP A 240 15.53 38.19 -2.11
N LEU A 241 15.31 36.87 -2.21
CA LEU A 241 14.88 36.05 -1.09
C LEU A 241 15.99 35.89 -0.04
N PRO A 242 15.64 35.94 1.27
CA PRO A 242 16.53 35.46 2.32
C PRO A 242 16.84 33.97 2.08
N ARG A 243 18.01 33.52 2.50
CA ARG A 243 18.51 32.17 2.19
C ARG A 243 18.77 31.37 3.44
N ALA A 244 18.23 30.16 3.48
CA ALA A 244 18.52 29.19 4.51
C ALA A 244 19.99 28.73 4.46
N SER A 245 20.52 28.32 5.60
CA SER A 245 21.84 27.73 5.72
C SER A 245 21.74 26.26 6.08
N ALA A 246 22.63 25.42 5.52
CA ALA A 246 22.68 24.01 5.90
C ALA A 246 23.28 23.86 7.31
N LEU A 247 22.48 23.39 8.26
CA LEU A 247 22.88 23.05 9.62
C LEU A 247 23.49 21.65 9.68
N ARG A 248 22.94 20.74 8.85
CA ARG A 248 23.48 19.41 8.61
C ARG A 248 23.59 19.17 7.11
N ALA A 249 24.73 18.63 6.69
CA ALA A 249 24.96 18.26 5.31
C ALA A 249 23.99 17.16 4.86
N LEU A 250 23.70 17.14 3.55
CA LEU A 250 22.92 16.08 2.92
C LEU A 250 23.55 14.71 3.16
N ALA A 251 22.74 13.75 3.62
CA ALA A 251 23.13 12.37 3.85
C ALA A 251 22.00 11.41 3.48
N ASP A 252 22.34 10.14 3.25
CA ASP A 252 21.34 9.10 3.04
C ASP A 252 20.70 8.75 4.38
N ILE A 253 19.50 9.29 4.61
CA ILE A 253 18.72 9.01 5.81
C ILE A 253 18.22 7.56 5.86
N THR A 254 18.17 6.87 4.72
CA THR A 254 17.60 5.53 4.60
C THR A 254 18.63 4.43 4.80
N GLY A 255 19.92 4.76 4.98
CA GLY A 255 20.96 3.76 5.21
C GLY A 255 21.10 2.73 4.07
N GLY A 256 20.82 3.13 2.83
CA GLY A 256 20.92 2.32 1.62
C GLY A 256 19.61 1.69 1.15
N TRP A 257 18.50 1.81 1.90
CA TRP A 257 17.20 1.24 1.47
C TRP A 257 16.70 1.86 0.16
N LYS A 258 16.97 3.15 -0.06
CA LYS A 258 16.62 3.85 -1.31
C LYS A 258 17.17 3.15 -2.58
N ASP A 259 18.31 2.47 -2.47
CA ASP A 259 18.98 1.86 -3.63
C ASP A 259 18.48 0.43 -3.94
N ASN A 260 17.59 -0.15 -3.14
CA ASN A 260 17.07 -1.51 -3.36
C ASN A 260 15.61 -1.61 -2.90
N CYS A 261 14.68 -1.63 -3.84
CA CYS A 261 13.26 -1.79 -3.52
C CYS A 261 12.86 -3.27 -3.38
N THR A 262 11.72 -3.54 -2.73
CA THR A 262 11.45 -4.88 -2.20
C THR A 262 10.83 -5.89 -3.17
N TYR A 263 10.40 -5.48 -4.36
CA TYR A 263 9.67 -6.37 -5.29
C TYR A 263 10.51 -6.95 -6.44
N ALA A 264 11.70 -6.40 -6.74
CA ALA A 264 12.59 -6.89 -7.80
C ALA A 264 14.06 -6.56 -7.50
N GLU A 265 14.98 -7.44 -7.94
CA GLU A 265 16.42 -7.33 -7.65
C GLU A 265 17.08 -6.09 -8.28
N ASP A 266 16.51 -5.53 -9.34
CA ASP A 266 17.00 -4.35 -10.06
C ASP A 266 16.19 -3.08 -9.80
N CYS A 267 15.18 -3.15 -8.93
CA CYS A 267 14.36 -2.00 -8.61
C CYS A 267 15.04 -1.11 -7.57
N ILE A 268 14.89 0.20 -7.78
CA ILE A 268 15.36 1.26 -6.89
C ILE A 268 14.19 2.16 -6.54
N TYR A 269 14.17 2.68 -5.31
CA TYR A 269 13.39 3.87 -5.04
C TYR A 269 14.10 5.03 -5.72
N ARG A 270 13.32 6.03 -6.13
CA ARG A 270 13.83 7.15 -6.91
C ARG A 270 13.72 8.49 -6.20
N GLU A 271 12.99 8.51 -5.08
CA GLU A 271 12.67 9.73 -4.35
C GLU A 271 12.43 9.42 -2.85
N VAL A 272 12.89 10.33 -1.99
CA VAL A 272 12.43 10.48 -0.61
C VAL A 272 11.38 11.60 -0.59
N ASP A 273 10.10 11.23 -0.53
CA ASP A 273 8.96 12.13 -0.80
C ASP A 273 8.08 12.42 0.42
N GLY A 274 8.49 11.98 1.60
CA GLY A 274 7.81 12.33 2.85
C GLY A 274 8.80 12.35 4.01
N LEU A 275 8.67 13.35 4.86
CA LEU A 275 9.43 13.50 6.09
C LEU A 275 8.50 13.98 7.18
N GLU A 276 8.66 13.47 8.39
CA GLU A 276 8.00 14.03 9.57
C GLU A 276 8.84 13.76 10.82
N TYR A 277 8.78 14.66 11.81
CA TYR A 277 9.45 14.47 13.09
C TYR A 277 8.49 13.81 14.09
N LEU A 278 8.91 12.68 14.67
CA LEU A 278 8.17 11.97 15.70
C LEU A 278 8.75 12.31 17.09
N PRO A 279 8.18 13.29 17.83
CA PRO A 279 8.78 13.75 19.09
C PRO A 279 8.84 12.70 20.19
N HIS A 280 7.87 11.78 20.23
CA HIS A 280 7.82 10.70 21.21
C HIS A 280 8.92 9.64 21.04
N LEU A 281 9.48 9.49 19.84
CA LEU A 281 10.58 8.57 19.54
C LEU A 281 11.92 9.27 19.34
N ASP A 282 11.89 10.60 19.17
CA ASP A 282 13.02 11.42 18.75
C ASP A 282 13.63 10.94 17.41
N LYS A 283 12.76 10.77 16.41
CA LYS A 283 13.12 10.22 15.09
C LYS A 283 12.55 11.04 13.95
N ILE A 284 13.22 10.99 12.80
CA ILE A 284 12.66 11.42 11.53
C ILE A 284 12.11 10.20 10.81
N VAL A 285 10.81 10.17 10.59
CA VAL A 285 10.15 9.19 9.73
C VAL A 285 10.23 9.68 8.29
N TRP A 286 10.40 8.74 7.36
CA TRP A 286 10.58 9.02 5.95
C TRP A 286 9.80 8.03 5.09
N ASN A 287 9.42 8.48 3.90
CA ASN A 287 8.78 7.68 2.86
C ASN A 287 9.67 7.58 1.62
N LEU A 288 9.69 6.40 1.00
CA LEU A 288 10.37 6.11 -0.25
C LEU A 288 9.38 5.86 -1.37
N ARG A 289 9.57 6.54 -2.49
CA ARG A 289 8.71 6.46 -3.67
C ARG A 289 9.49 5.97 -4.88
N ASP A 290 8.83 5.14 -5.69
CA ASP A 290 9.23 4.91 -7.07
C ASP A 290 8.16 5.47 -8.01
N TRP A 291 8.43 6.66 -8.54
CA TRP A 291 7.46 7.35 -9.37
C TRP A 291 7.19 6.64 -10.70
N TYR A 292 8.21 5.99 -11.29
CA TYR A 292 8.09 5.29 -12.58
C TYR A 292 7.56 3.85 -12.45
N ASN A 293 7.00 3.45 -11.31
CA ASN A 293 6.42 2.12 -11.12
C ASN A 293 5.11 1.90 -11.92
N THR A 294 5.16 1.96 -13.25
CA THR A 294 3.97 1.87 -14.13
C THR A 294 3.33 0.48 -14.10
N SER A 295 4.06 -0.52 -13.61
CA SER A 295 3.61 -1.91 -13.53
C SER A 295 2.66 -2.19 -12.37
N GLY A 296 2.44 -1.23 -11.46
CA GLY A 296 1.55 -1.39 -10.31
C GLY A 296 2.12 -2.31 -9.24
N HIS A 297 3.44 -2.30 -9.03
CA HIS A 297 4.04 -3.10 -7.96
C HIS A 297 3.74 -2.46 -6.62
N ASP A 298 3.29 -3.25 -5.67
CA ASP A 298 3.05 -2.80 -4.31
C ASP A 298 4.30 -2.98 -3.46
N GLN A 299 4.78 -1.91 -2.81
CA GLN A 299 6.11 -1.87 -2.21
C GLN A 299 6.08 -1.40 -0.76
N ASP A 300 7.06 -1.85 0.00
CA ASP A 300 7.34 -1.27 1.30
C ASP A 300 7.91 0.15 1.07
N SER A 301 7.61 1.13 1.91
CA SER A 301 8.00 2.52 1.62
C SER A 301 8.31 3.35 2.86
N LEU A 302 7.79 2.96 4.02
CA LEU A 302 7.97 3.73 5.25
C LEU A 302 9.20 3.25 6.01
N GLY A 303 9.95 4.18 6.59
CA GLY A 303 11.01 3.89 7.54
C GLY A 303 11.25 5.07 8.46
N TRP A 304 12.17 4.93 9.40
CA TRP A 304 12.62 6.05 10.21
C TRP A 304 14.12 5.96 10.52
N SER A 305 14.67 7.09 10.95
CA SER A 305 16.07 7.22 11.36
C SER A 305 16.21 8.13 12.57
N ASN A 306 17.37 8.07 13.21
CA ASN A 306 17.71 9.02 14.26
C ASN A 306 17.84 10.44 13.68
N LEU A 307 17.77 11.46 14.54
CA LEU A 307 17.93 12.86 14.13
C LEU A 307 19.24 13.18 13.40
N ASP A 308 20.29 12.39 13.64
CA ASP A 308 21.56 12.52 12.93
C ASP A 308 21.58 11.82 11.55
N MET A 309 20.41 11.38 11.07
CA MET A 309 20.16 10.63 9.83
C MET A 309 20.80 9.24 9.80
N SER A 310 21.25 8.73 10.94
CA SER A 310 21.80 7.37 11.08
C SER A 310 20.76 6.38 11.60
N GLY A 311 21.11 5.10 11.59
CA GLY A 311 20.33 4.07 12.26
C GLY A 311 18.96 3.80 11.61
N ALA A 312 18.90 3.84 10.28
CA ALA A 312 17.70 3.57 9.52
C ALA A 312 17.06 2.22 9.89
N GLN A 313 15.75 2.24 10.10
CA GLN A 313 14.91 1.08 10.40
C GLN A 313 13.69 1.09 9.46
N GLY A 314 13.30 -0.08 8.97
CA GLY A 314 12.38 -0.25 7.85
C GLY A 314 12.93 -1.24 6.83
N VAL A 315 12.50 -1.20 5.57
CA VAL A 315 11.28 -0.52 5.10
C VAL A 315 10.04 -1.34 5.49
N TRP A 316 8.91 -0.67 5.73
CA TRP A 316 7.64 -1.29 6.11
C TRP A 316 6.55 -1.01 5.07
N HIS A 317 5.56 -1.89 5.03
CA HIS A 317 4.36 -1.70 4.23
C HIS A 317 3.27 -1.03 5.07
N ILE A 318 2.56 -0.05 4.51
CA ILE A 318 1.46 0.63 5.20
C ILE A 318 0.16 -0.11 4.89
N GLY A 319 -0.42 -0.80 5.86
CA GLY A 319 -1.63 -1.60 5.69
C GLY A 319 -1.39 -3.05 5.26
N ASP A 320 -2.46 -3.83 5.13
CA ASP A 320 -2.41 -5.26 4.85
C ASP A 320 -2.24 -5.58 3.36
N ARG A 321 -1.57 -6.71 3.04
CA ARG A 321 -1.51 -7.28 1.69
C ARG A 321 -1.91 -8.76 1.66
N PRO A 322 -2.61 -9.22 0.60
CA PRO A 322 -3.30 -8.39 -0.40
C PRO A 322 -4.51 -7.68 0.23
N SER A 323 -4.75 -6.44 -0.15
CA SER A 323 -5.96 -5.70 0.26
C SER A 323 -7.03 -5.75 -0.82
N GLU A 324 -8.31 -5.71 -0.42
CA GLU A 324 -9.44 -5.63 -1.36
C GLU A 324 -9.36 -4.31 -2.13
N LEU A 325 -9.44 -4.35 -3.47
CA LEU A 325 -9.35 -3.18 -4.35
C LEU A 325 -8.08 -2.33 -4.17
N ASP A 326 -6.97 -2.97 -3.76
CA ASP A 326 -5.67 -2.31 -3.60
C ASP A 326 -5.73 -1.10 -2.64
N VAL A 327 -6.58 -1.17 -1.61
CA VAL A 327 -6.81 -0.08 -0.64
C VAL A 327 -5.52 0.42 -0.01
N PHE A 328 -4.58 -0.46 0.29
CA PHE A 328 -3.33 -0.12 0.97
C PHE A 328 -2.10 -0.09 0.07
N HIS A 329 -2.31 -0.06 -1.25
CA HIS A 329 -1.21 -0.05 -2.20
C HIS A 329 -0.32 1.19 -2.01
N ASN A 330 1.01 1.01 -2.06
CA ASN A 330 1.99 2.05 -1.77
C ASN A 330 1.85 3.33 -2.63
N ALA A 331 1.39 3.20 -3.88
CA ALA A 331 0.98 4.30 -4.76
C ALA A 331 -0.06 5.26 -4.16
N LYS A 332 -0.64 4.95 -2.99
CA LYS A 332 -1.52 5.81 -2.19
C LYS A 332 -0.90 6.30 -0.88
N THR A 333 0.28 5.85 -0.49
CA THR A 333 0.82 6.08 0.87
C THR A 333 2.28 6.55 0.92
N CYS A 334 3.01 6.50 -0.21
CA CYS A 334 4.47 6.65 -0.22
C CYS A 334 5.03 8.03 -0.60
N ASN A 335 4.24 9.11 -0.55
CA ASN A 335 4.73 10.47 -0.79
C ASN A 335 4.78 11.21 0.55
N TYR A 336 3.96 12.22 0.78
CA TYR A 336 3.98 13.03 2.00
C TYR A 336 3.67 12.29 3.30
N LEU A 337 4.22 12.84 4.39
CA LEU A 337 3.96 12.50 5.77
C LEU A 337 3.62 13.77 6.56
N PHE A 338 2.66 13.69 7.46
CA PHE A 338 2.40 14.73 8.46
C PHE A 338 1.69 14.16 9.69
N ARG A 339 1.51 14.96 10.75
CA ARG A 339 0.87 14.50 12.00
C ARG A 339 -0.54 15.01 12.15
N ALA A 340 -1.44 14.14 12.60
CA ALA A 340 -2.71 14.52 13.19
C ALA A 340 -2.49 14.94 14.67
N PRO A 341 -3.33 15.82 15.24
CA PRO A 341 -3.29 16.10 16.67
C PRO A 341 -3.47 14.83 17.50
N GLU A 342 -2.60 14.61 18.48
CA GLU A 342 -2.63 13.41 19.32
C GLU A 342 -3.98 13.21 20.02
N SER A 343 -4.66 14.30 20.41
CA SER A 343 -6.00 14.23 21.00
C SER A 343 -7.04 13.69 20.03
N PHE A 344 -7.04 14.18 18.79
CA PHE A 344 -7.94 13.70 17.75
C PHE A 344 -7.62 12.23 17.41
N ALA A 345 -6.34 11.89 17.30
CA ALA A 345 -5.94 10.53 17.01
C ALA A 345 -6.33 9.55 18.12
N GLY A 346 -6.16 9.93 19.39
CA GLY A 346 -6.56 9.10 20.53
C GLY A 346 -8.08 8.89 20.66
N GLU A 347 -8.88 9.87 20.22
CA GLU A 347 -10.35 9.79 20.25
C GLU A 347 -10.93 9.07 19.03
N THR A 348 -10.37 9.28 17.84
CA THR A 348 -10.96 8.89 16.57
C THR A 348 -10.12 7.89 15.78
N LEU A 349 -8.79 8.05 15.76
CA LEU A 349 -7.90 7.29 14.87
C LEU A 349 -7.22 6.10 15.56
N GLU A 350 -7.79 5.58 16.65
CA GLU A 350 -7.22 4.46 17.42
C GLU A 350 -5.78 4.71 17.90
N GLY A 351 -5.43 5.97 18.18
CA GLY A 351 -4.07 6.38 18.56
C GLY A 351 -3.12 6.56 17.38
N LYS A 352 -3.57 6.39 16.14
CA LYS A 352 -2.76 6.53 14.92
C LYS A 352 -2.70 7.98 14.47
N TRP A 353 -1.56 8.61 14.71
CA TRP A 353 -1.39 10.06 14.51
C TRP A 353 -0.34 10.43 13.46
N LEU A 354 0.42 9.46 12.94
CA LEU A 354 1.16 9.69 11.69
C LEU A 354 0.17 9.52 10.53
N ILE A 355 0.16 10.48 9.62
CA ILE A 355 -0.62 10.43 8.38
C ILE A 355 0.36 10.29 7.22
N ALA A 356 0.10 9.29 6.38
CA ALA A 356 0.81 9.08 5.12
C ALA A 356 -0.15 9.26 3.94
N GLY A 357 0.36 9.77 2.83
CA GLY A 357 -0.45 9.94 1.64
C GLY A 357 0.38 10.02 0.38
N ASN A 358 -0.34 10.17 -0.73
CA ASN A 358 0.20 10.28 -2.06
C ASN A 358 -0.82 10.97 -2.96
N HIS A 359 -0.39 11.19 -4.19
CA HIS A 359 -1.27 11.33 -5.33
C HIS A 359 -0.50 10.71 -6.48
N ARG A 360 -1.17 9.93 -7.32
CA ARG A 360 -0.50 9.33 -8.45
C ARG A 360 -1.23 9.72 -9.72
N GLU A 361 -0.49 10.34 -10.64
CA GLU A 361 -1.02 10.66 -11.95
C GLU A 361 -1.61 9.42 -12.63
N ALA A 362 -2.55 9.65 -13.55
CA ALA A 362 -3.24 8.56 -14.25
C ALA A 362 -2.25 7.65 -15.01
N GLY A 363 -2.65 6.40 -15.25
CA GLY A 363 -1.83 5.41 -15.97
C GLY A 363 -0.88 4.60 -15.07
N ALA A 364 -0.93 4.86 -13.78
CA ALA A 364 -0.21 4.14 -12.75
C ALA A 364 -1.17 3.29 -11.90
N PHE A 365 -1.14 1.97 -12.11
CA PHE A 365 -1.97 1.03 -11.35
C PHE A 365 -1.73 1.13 -9.85
N GLY A 366 -2.78 0.89 -9.06
CA GLY A 366 -2.75 1.00 -7.60
C GLY A 366 -2.82 2.43 -7.06
N GLY A 367 -2.87 3.46 -7.93
CA GLY A 367 -2.93 4.88 -7.57
C GLY A 367 -4.31 5.40 -7.17
N SER A 368 -4.42 6.69 -6.88
CA SER A 368 -5.66 7.39 -6.51
C SER A 368 -5.92 8.54 -7.46
N GLN A 369 -7.17 8.73 -7.89
CA GLN A 369 -7.60 9.84 -8.74
C GLN A 369 -7.84 11.12 -7.90
N GLY A 370 -6.86 11.48 -7.08
CA GLY A 370 -6.90 12.57 -6.10
C GLY A 370 -5.96 12.29 -4.92
N PRO A 371 -5.81 13.23 -3.97
CA PRO A 371 -4.96 13.04 -2.80
C PRO A 371 -5.50 11.94 -1.87
N THR A 372 -4.66 11.46 -0.96
CA THR A 372 -4.97 10.34 -0.08
C THR A 372 -4.48 10.57 1.34
N LEU A 373 -5.12 9.93 2.32
CA LEU A 373 -4.77 10.02 3.75
C LEU A 373 -4.93 8.66 4.40
N TYR A 374 -3.85 8.18 5.01
CA TYR A 374 -3.79 6.92 5.75
C TYR A 374 -3.19 7.18 7.12
N ALA A 375 -3.92 6.86 8.19
CA ALA A 375 -3.42 7.02 9.55
C ALA A 375 -2.76 5.73 10.04
N LEU A 376 -1.59 5.86 10.65
CA LEU A 376 -0.80 4.75 11.17
C LEU A 376 -0.01 5.14 12.43
N ALA A 377 0.47 4.13 13.15
CA ALA A 377 1.31 4.28 14.33
C ALA A 377 2.38 3.16 14.32
N PRO A 378 3.46 3.28 13.55
CA PRO A 378 4.40 2.17 13.38
C PRO A 378 4.99 1.67 14.72
N TRP A 379 5.14 2.55 15.72
CA TRP A 379 5.62 2.17 17.07
C TRP A 379 4.68 1.24 17.84
N GLU A 380 3.40 1.13 17.47
CA GLU A 380 2.45 0.18 18.09
C GLU A 380 2.59 -1.24 17.51
N ASP A 381 3.16 -1.35 16.31
CA ASP A 381 3.43 -2.60 15.60
C ASP A 381 4.82 -3.18 15.90
N GLY A 382 5.58 -2.51 16.78
CA GLY A 382 6.93 -2.85 17.21
C GLY A 382 7.78 -1.59 17.40
N ASP A 383 8.85 -1.66 18.20
CA ASP A 383 9.76 -0.53 18.39
C ASP A 383 11.24 -0.98 18.22
N PRO A 384 11.72 -1.09 16.96
CA PRO A 384 10.98 -0.89 15.70
C PRO A 384 10.18 -2.12 15.25
N PRO A 385 9.23 -1.97 14.31
CA PRO A 385 8.65 -3.09 13.58
C PRO A 385 9.70 -3.84 12.76
N GLY A 386 9.43 -5.12 12.47
CA GLY A 386 10.31 -5.92 11.62
C GLY A 386 10.36 -5.37 10.20
N SER A 387 11.51 -5.44 9.53
CA SER A 387 11.62 -5.07 8.10
C SER A 387 10.66 -5.92 7.24
N GLY A 388 9.98 -5.28 6.29
CA GLY A 388 8.94 -5.90 5.45
C GLY A 388 7.60 -6.15 6.14
N GLN A 389 7.45 -5.74 7.41
CA GLN A 389 6.20 -5.90 8.15
C GLN A 389 5.09 -5.02 7.56
N GLU A 390 3.88 -5.57 7.55
CA GLU A 390 2.64 -4.84 7.29
C GLU A 390 2.20 -4.14 8.58
N LEU A 391 2.07 -2.82 8.51
CA LEU A 391 1.67 -1.96 9.62
C LEU A 391 0.15 -1.83 9.67
N ASP A 392 -0.40 -1.72 10.88
CA ASP A 392 -1.81 -1.45 11.08
C ASP A 392 -2.13 0.00 10.70
N ALA A 393 -3.05 0.18 9.75
CA ALA A 393 -3.36 1.47 9.15
C ALA A 393 -4.86 1.65 8.87
N LEU A 394 -5.33 2.89 8.96
CA LEU A 394 -6.70 3.29 8.63
C LEU A 394 -6.70 4.08 7.32
N ALA A 395 -7.50 3.66 6.34
CA ALA A 395 -7.71 4.40 5.10
C ALA A 395 -8.76 5.50 5.33
N LEU A 396 -8.33 6.76 5.40
CA LEU A 396 -9.20 7.91 5.71
C LEU A 396 -9.71 8.62 4.46
N LEU A 397 -8.85 8.75 3.45
CA LEU A 397 -9.16 9.42 2.19
C LEU A 397 -8.46 8.71 1.04
N TYR A 398 -9.20 8.34 0.01
CA TYR A 398 -8.66 7.99 -1.30
C TYR A 398 -9.77 8.03 -2.34
N TYR A 399 -9.40 8.18 -3.60
CA TYR A 399 -10.35 8.21 -4.72
C TYR A 399 -10.06 7.03 -5.65
N PRO A 400 -10.91 5.98 -5.61
CA PRO A 400 -10.77 4.79 -6.46
C PRO A 400 -10.60 5.15 -7.93
N GLU A 401 -9.78 4.38 -8.63
CA GLU A 401 -9.60 4.55 -10.06
C GLU A 401 -10.87 4.15 -10.84
N ILE A 402 -11.41 5.08 -11.61
CA ILE A 402 -12.46 4.82 -12.59
C ILE A 402 -11.84 4.92 -14.00
N TYR A 403 -11.53 3.77 -14.61
CA TYR A 403 -10.86 3.69 -15.91
C TYR A 403 -11.71 2.97 -16.98
N PRO A 404 -11.83 3.50 -18.22
CA PRO A 404 -11.32 4.80 -18.68
C PRO A 404 -12.21 6.00 -18.25
N GLY A 405 -13.34 5.75 -17.57
CA GLY A 405 -14.42 6.73 -17.36
C GLY A 405 -13.99 8.10 -16.84
N CYS A 406 -13.27 8.19 -15.73
CA CYS A 406 -12.86 9.47 -15.13
C CYS A 406 -11.83 10.24 -15.98
N LEU A 407 -11.04 9.54 -16.80
CA LEU A 407 -10.06 10.20 -17.69
C LEU A 407 -10.72 10.85 -18.91
N ASP A 408 -11.77 10.21 -19.43
CA ASP A 408 -12.54 10.71 -20.58
C ASP A 408 -13.63 11.71 -20.16
N ASP A 409 -14.21 11.53 -18.97
CA ASP A 409 -15.27 12.37 -18.41
C ASP A 409 -14.93 12.72 -16.93
N PRO A 410 -14.39 13.92 -16.66
CA PRO A 410 -14.06 14.34 -15.31
C PRO A 410 -15.24 14.38 -14.33
N GLU A 411 -16.48 14.44 -14.82
CA GLU A 411 -17.68 14.38 -13.98
C GLU A 411 -17.98 12.96 -13.48
N ALA A 412 -17.36 11.95 -14.08
CA ALA A 412 -17.42 10.57 -13.61
C ALA A 412 -16.48 10.30 -12.42
N CYS A 413 -15.54 11.20 -12.14
CA CYS A 413 -14.56 11.05 -11.06
C CYS A 413 -15.20 11.25 -9.68
N HIS A 414 -14.69 10.53 -8.66
CA HIS A 414 -15.05 10.83 -7.27
C HIS A 414 -14.47 12.17 -6.80
N PHE A 415 -13.22 12.47 -7.17
CA PHE A 415 -12.60 13.75 -6.88
C PHE A 415 -13.10 14.81 -7.88
N PRO A 416 -13.75 15.89 -7.41
CA PRO A 416 -14.37 16.87 -8.30
C PRO A 416 -13.37 17.54 -9.23
N GLY A 417 -13.64 17.47 -10.53
CA GLY A 417 -12.81 18.10 -11.55
C GLY A 417 -11.38 17.55 -11.61
N TYR A 418 -11.16 16.30 -11.22
CA TYR A 418 -9.88 15.61 -11.37
C TYR A 418 -9.31 15.79 -12.79
N ARG A 419 -7.99 15.97 -12.86
CA ARG A 419 -7.21 15.88 -14.09
C ARG A 419 -6.08 14.88 -13.91
N ALA A 420 -5.73 14.20 -15.00
CA ALA A 420 -4.66 13.20 -15.00
C ALA A 420 -3.30 13.78 -14.58
N LYS A 421 -3.10 15.10 -14.78
CA LYS A 421 -1.89 15.85 -14.43
C LYS A 421 -2.03 16.69 -13.16
N ASP A 422 -3.09 16.48 -12.37
CA ASP A 422 -3.15 17.03 -11.01
C ASP A 422 -1.98 16.48 -10.18
N ALA A 423 -1.35 17.35 -9.39
CA ALA A 423 -0.25 17.00 -8.50
C ALA A 423 -0.51 17.48 -7.07
N TRP A 424 -0.32 16.65 -6.04
CA TRP A 424 -0.58 16.94 -4.62
C TRP A 424 0.55 16.43 -3.73
N GLY A 425 1.63 17.20 -3.58
CA GLY A 425 2.88 16.70 -3.00
C GLY A 425 2.99 16.79 -1.46
N GLY A 426 2.12 17.54 -0.78
CA GLY A 426 2.29 17.78 0.66
C GLY A 426 0.98 17.98 1.40
N GLY A 427 1.04 17.87 2.73
CA GLY A 427 -0.09 18.18 3.58
C GLY A 427 0.30 18.55 5.00
N ALA A 428 -0.65 19.13 5.72
CA ALA A 428 -0.51 19.44 7.14
C ALA A 428 -1.87 19.38 7.82
N TRP A 429 -1.91 18.84 9.03
CA TRP A 429 -3.06 19.02 9.91
C TRP A 429 -2.86 20.29 10.72
N VAL A 430 -3.67 21.29 10.43
CA VAL A 430 -3.56 22.63 11.00
C VAL A 430 -4.59 22.78 12.11
N GLN A 431 -4.16 23.27 13.27
CA GLN A 431 -5.03 23.47 14.42
C GLN A 431 -4.65 24.75 15.16
N THR A 432 -5.62 25.66 15.31
CA THR A 432 -5.53 26.82 16.19
C THR A 432 -6.30 26.57 17.49
N ALA A 433 -6.41 27.58 18.36
CA ALA A 433 -7.16 27.44 19.61
C ALA A 433 -8.65 27.13 19.42
N GLY A 434 -9.22 27.46 18.26
CA GLY A 434 -10.65 27.28 17.98
C GLY A 434 -10.96 26.66 16.63
N ARG A 435 -9.95 26.41 15.77
CA ARG A 435 -10.18 25.88 14.42
C ARG A 435 -9.30 24.70 14.10
N THR A 436 -9.77 23.83 13.22
CA THR A 436 -8.99 22.70 12.70
C THR A 436 -9.25 22.50 11.21
N GLY A 437 -8.28 21.93 10.51
CA GLY A 437 -8.40 21.58 9.10
C GLY A 437 -7.22 20.74 8.62
N VAL A 438 -7.46 19.91 7.61
CA VAL A 438 -6.37 19.23 6.90
C VAL A 438 -6.13 19.97 5.59
N LEU A 439 -4.90 20.43 5.40
CA LEU A 439 -4.47 21.09 4.17
C LEU A 439 -3.71 20.10 3.30
N ILE A 440 -4.01 20.11 2.00
CA ILE A 440 -3.22 19.39 0.99
C ILE A 440 -2.78 20.40 -0.07
N VAL A 441 -1.49 20.45 -0.35
CA VAL A 441 -0.87 21.43 -1.25
C VAL A 441 -0.43 20.75 -2.55
N GLY A 442 -0.50 21.50 -3.65
CA GLY A 442 -0.11 20.98 -4.93
C GLY A 442 -0.37 21.92 -6.10
N ARG A 443 -0.49 21.33 -7.27
CA ARG A 443 -0.77 21.98 -8.55
C ARG A 443 -1.95 21.30 -9.22
N LYS A 444 -2.93 22.08 -9.62
CA LYS A 444 -4.12 21.59 -10.33
C LYS A 444 -4.03 21.88 -11.82
N GLY A 445 -4.38 20.89 -12.64
CA GLY A 445 -4.66 21.06 -14.06
C GLY A 445 -6.04 21.68 -14.27
N LEU A 446 -6.12 22.66 -15.16
CA LEU A 446 -7.37 23.34 -15.51
C LEU A 446 -7.81 23.04 -16.94
N GLY A 447 -6.89 22.64 -17.81
CA GLY A 447 -7.16 22.22 -19.18
C GLY A 447 -7.76 20.82 -19.28
N ASP A 448 -8.08 20.41 -20.50
CA ASP A 448 -8.52 19.05 -20.80
C ASP A 448 -7.36 18.07 -20.68
N ASN A 449 -7.66 16.81 -20.31
CA ASN A 449 -6.65 15.76 -20.27
C ASN A 449 -6.10 15.51 -21.69
N CYS A 450 -4.78 15.53 -21.85
CA CYS A 450 -4.10 15.15 -23.07
C CYS A 450 -2.91 14.24 -22.75
N TYR A 451 -2.76 13.13 -23.47
CA TYR A 451 -1.58 12.26 -23.38
C TYR A 451 -0.75 12.39 -24.66
N GLY A 452 0.50 12.86 -24.55
CA GLY A 452 1.33 13.16 -25.70
C GLY A 452 2.62 13.86 -25.32
N THR A 453 3.30 14.44 -26.29
CA THR A 453 4.35 15.45 -26.05
C THR A 453 3.70 16.82 -25.86
N ALA A 454 4.43 17.79 -25.27
CA ALA A 454 3.97 19.18 -25.16
C ALA A 454 3.35 19.73 -26.47
N ASP A 455 4.04 19.57 -27.61
CA ASP A 455 3.54 20.00 -28.93
C ASP A 455 2.22 19.34 -29.34
N GLN A 456 2.01 18.06 -28.98
CA GLN A 456 0.77 17.33 -29.28
C GLN A 456 -0.38 17.79 -28.39
N CYS A 457 -0.06 18.29 -27.20
CA CYS A 457 -1.00 18.73 -26.18
C CYS A 457 -1.17 20.25 -26.10
N GLY A 458 -1.00 20.94 -27.24
CA GLY A 458 -1.28 22.38 -27.34
C GLY A 458 -0.12 23.30 -26.92
N GLY A 459 1.09 22.75 -26.73
CA GLY A 459 2.29 23.50 -26.40
C GLY A 459 2.36 23.86 -24.92
N ASP A 460 2.25 22.87 -24.03
CA ASP A 460 2.41 23.04 -22.58
C ASP A 460 3.80 23.65 -22.26
N PRO A 461 3.86 24.90 -21.76
CA PRO A 461 5.13 25.55 -21.47
C PRO A 461 5.76 25.08 -20.16
N CYS A 462 5.01 24.36 -19.31
CA CYS A 462 5.46 23.96 -17.98
C CYS A 462 5.96 22.51 -17.93
N ASP A 463 5.67 21.69 -18.94
CA ASP A 463 6.14 20.31 -19.02
C ASP A 463 6.52 19.94 -20.47
N PRO A 464 7.82 19.82 -20.79
CA PRO A 464 8.27 19.48 -22.14
C PRO A 464 8.26 17.97 -22.41
N TYR A 465 8.02 17.14 -21.40
CA TYR A 465 8.17 15.69 -21.49
C TYR A 465 6.93 15.04 -22.10
N ARG A 466 7.05 13.74 -22.41
CA ARG A 466 5.91 12.96 -22.88
C ARG A 466 5.16 12.40 -21.68
N GLY A 467 3.86 12.65 -21.60
CA GLY A 467 3.01 12.15 -20.53
C GLY A 467 1.61 12.75 -20.59
N TYR A 468 0.94 12.78 -19.44
CA TYR A 468 -0.29 13.54 -19.29
C TYR A 468 0.01 15.04 -19.15
N HIS A 469 -0.82 15.86 -19.80
CA HIS A 469 -0.84 17.30 -19.73
C HIS A 469 -2.27 17.77 -19.44
N ALA A 470 -2.41 18.90 -18.73
CA ALA A 470 -3.68 19.56 -18.48
C ALA A 470 -3.51 21.09 -18.29
N TYR A 471 -2.56 21.69 -19.03
CA TYR A 471 -2.32 23.14 -19.00
C TYR A 471 -3.58 23.94 -19.41
N PRO A 472 -3.90 25.09 -18.76
CA PRO A 472 -3.10 25.80 -17.75
C PRO A 472 -3.12 25.15 -16.37
N TYR A 473 -2.11 25.47 -15.57
CA TYR A 473 -1.98 25.00 -14.19
C TYR A 473 -2.21 26.13 -13.19
N GLU A 474 -2.56 25.75 -11.95
CA GLU A 474 -2.69 26.69 -10.83
C GLU A 474 -2.19 26.02 -9.54
N PRO A 475 -1.33 26.66 -8.73
CA PRO A 475 -0.99 26.16 -7.41
C PRO A 475 -2.24 26.20 -6.51
N LYS A 476 -2.48 25.16 -5.71
CA LYS A 476 -3.65 25.08 -4.83
C LYS A 476 -3.34 24.52 -3.46
N MET A 477 -4.09 25.00 -2.48
CA MET A 477 -4.26 24.37 -1.17
C MET A 477 -5.72 23.92 -1.03
N LEU A 478 -5.93 22.64 -0.80
CA LEU A 478 -7.23 22.02 -0.54
C LEU A 478 -7.46 21.93 0.96
N PHE A 479 -8.68 22.22 1.41
CA PHE A 479 -9.05 22.17 2.83
C PHE A 479 -10.07 21.07 3.05
N TYR A 480 -9.73 20.10 3.90
CA TYR A 480 -10.55 18.96 4.27
C TYR A 480 -11.00 19.05 5.73
N ASP A 481 -12.23 18.62 5.99
CA ASP A 481 -12.85 18.65 7.31
C ASP A 481 -12.46 17.37 8.10
N PRO A 482 -11.76 17.51 9.25
CA PRO A 482 -11.48 16.39 10.14
C PRO A 482 -12.69 15.60 10.62
N GLU A 483 -13.87 16.21 10.75
CA GLU A 483 -15.08 15.51 11.15
C GLU A 483 -15.49 14.49 10.09
N GLU A 484 -15.35 14.82 8.80
CA GLU A 484 -15.64 13.85 7.72
C GLU A 484 -14.69 12.64 7.76
N LEU A 485 -13.44 12.82 8.20
CA LEU A 485 -12.52 11.70 8.42
C LEU A 485 -12.97 10.84 9.62
N SER A 486 -13.56 11.46 10.65
CA SER A 486 -14.18 10.73 11.76
C SER A 486 -15.39 9.90 11.31
N GLU A 487 -16.21 10.46 10.41
CA GLU A 487 -17.33 9.75 9.79
C GLU A 487 -16.87 8.53 8.97
N VAL A 488 -15.72 8.63 8.30
CA VAL A 488 -15.10 7.50 7.58
C VAL A 488 -14.71 6.38 8.55
N VAL A 489 -14.00 6.70 9.64
CA VAL A 489 -13.62 5.69 10.66
C VAL A 489 -14.87 5.06 11.30
N ALA A 490 -15.93 5.84 11.51
CA ALA A 490 -17.20 5.34 12.03
C ALA A 490 -18.01 4.49 11.02
N GLY A 491 -17.57 4.41 9.75
CA GLY A 491 -18.28 3.72 8.68
C GLY A 491 -19.57 4.40 8.22
N ILE A 492 -19.73 5.69 8.53
CA ILE A 492 -20.88 6.53 8.15
C ILE A 492 -20.70 7.08 6.74
N ARG A 493 -19.45 7.35 6.34
CA ARG A 493 -19.05 7.90 5.05
C ARG A 493 -18.00 7.00 4.38
N GLN A 494 -18.01 6.93 3.05
CA GLN A 494 -16.92 6.26 2.32
C GLN A 494 -15.71 7.19 2.15
N PRO A 495 -14.47 6.68 2.13
CA PRO A 495 -13.26 7.49 1.96
C PRO A 495 -13.30 8.42 0.74
N TRP A 496 -13.89 7.98 -0.37
CA TRP A 496 -13.99 8.74 -1.63
C TRP A 496 -15.16 9.73 -1.71
N GLU A 497 -16.00 9.79 -0.67
CA GLU A 497 -17.07 10.78 -0.54
C GLU A 497 -16.61 12.04 0.22
N VAL A 498 -15.42 12.00 0.82
CA VAL A 498 -14.78 13.16 1.45
C VAL A 498 -14.19 14.04 0.34
N VAL A 499 -14.55 15.32 0.32
CA VAL A 499 -14.09 16.30 -0.69
C VAL A 499 -13.67 17.61 -0.01
N PRO A 500 -12.79 18.42 -0.63
CA PRO A 500 -12.41 19.69 -0.01
C PRO A 500 -13.63 20.61 0.20
N TYR A 501 -13.78 21.19 1.39
CA TYR A 501 -14.82 22.19 1.65
C TYR A 501 -14.41 23.59 1.17
N ALA A 502 -13.11 23.85 1.06
CA ALA A 502 -12.55 25.09 0.53
C ALA A 502 -11.28 24.83 -0.28
N VAL A 503 -10.96 25.80 -1.14
CA VAL A 503 -9.75 25.79 -1.98
C VAL A 503 -9.17 27.19 -1.98
N TYR A 504 -7.87 27.31 -1.73
CA TYR A 504 -7.09 28.53 -1.83
C TYR A 504 -6.09 28.42 -2.97
N SER A 505 -5.90 29.50 -3.71
CA SER A 505 -4.89 29.61 -4.77
C SER A 505 -3.85 30.64 -4.36
N PRO A 506 -2.63 30.23 -4.00
CA PRO A 506 -1.53 31.15 -3.68
C PRO A 506 -0.82 31.68 -4.94
N ALA A 507 -1.52 31.78 -6.08
CA ALA A 507 -0.93 32.20 -7.35
C ALA A 507 -0.41 33.66 -7.34
N SER A 508 -0.73 34.46 -6.32
CA SER A 508 -0.16 35.80 -6.14
C SER A 508 1.05 35.82 -5.20
N GLU A 509 1.32 34.71 -4.52
CA GLU A 509 2.30 34.60 -3.45
C GLU A 509 3.53 33.78 -3.88
N VAL A 510 3.35 32.85 -4.82
CA VAL A 510 4.42 32.03 -5.42
C VAL A 510 5.29 32.84 -6.38
N ILE A 511 6.54 32.42 -6.58
CA ILE A 511 7.51 33.10 -7.44
C ILE A 511 7.20 32.85 -8.92
N GLN A 512 6.79 31.64 -9.32
CA GLN A 512 6.52 31.28 -10.71
C GLN A 512 5.05 30.89 -10.95
N PRO A 513 4.09 31.83 -10.85
CA PRO A 513 2.66 31.48 -10.78
C PRO A 513 2.08 30.73 -11.98
N ALA A 514 2.70 30.83 -13.16
CA ALA A 514 2.24 30.13 -14.35
C ALA A 514 2.52 28.62 -14.33
N CYS A 515 3.61 28.20 -13.67
CA CYS A 515 4.08 26.81 -13.67
C CYS A 515 4.34 26.25 -12.25
N ALA A 516 4.10 27.05 -11.21
CA ALA A 516 4.37 26.73 -9.82
C ALA A 516 3.86 25.33 -9.44
N SER A 517 4.74 24.55 -8.84
CA SER A 517 4.46 23.23 -8.30
C SER A 517 4.74 23.26 -6.80
N LEU A 518 3.68 23.17 -5.99
CA LEU A 518 3.81 23.08 -4.54
C LEU A 518 4.13 21.63 -4.15
N GLY A 519 5.24 21.45 -3.46
CA GLY A 519 5.89 20.15 -3.36
C GLY A 519 5.71 19.43 -2.03
N ALA A 520 5.98 20.08 -0.91
CA ALA A 520 5.95 19.49 0.44
C ALA A 520 5.45 20.55 1.42
N ALA A 521 4.93 20.11 2.56
CA ALA A 521 4.48 20.99 3.63
C ALA A 521 4.99 20.52 5.00
N ALA A 522 5.26 21.46 5.88
CA ALA A 522 5.56 21.21 7.30
C ALA A 522 4.86 22.26 8.17
N TYR A 523 4.59 21.92 9.44
CA TYR A 523 3.81 22.77 10.34
C TYR A 523 4.48 22.94 11.70
N ASP A 524 4.77 24.19 12.06
CA ASP A 524 5.05 24.58 13.45
C ASP A 524 3.72 24.91 14.14
N GLN A 525 3.12 23.89 14.75
CA GLN A 525 1.87 24.03 15.49
C GLN A 525 1.97 25.02 16.66
N ALA A 526 3.14 25.15 17.29
CA ALA A 526 3.29 26.02 18.47
C ALA A 526 3.19 27.51 18.09
N ARG A 527 3.52 27.85 16.85
CA ARG A 527 3.48 29.23 16.33
C ARG A 527 2.46 29.44 15.22
N GLY A 528 1.75 28.39 14.80
CA GLY A 528 0.80 28.46 13.71
C GLY A 528 1.46 28.73 12.35
N LEU A 529 2.70 28.30 12.13
CA LEU A 529 3.42 28.55 10.87
C LEU A 529 3.40 27.32 9.96
N ILE A 530 2.91 27.50 8.73
CA ILE A 530 2.94 26.50 7.67
C ILE A 530 4.07 26.86 6.71
N TYR A 531 4.96 25.90 6.46
CA TYR A 531 6.03 25.99 5.47
C TYR A 531 5.65 25.14 4.26
N VAL A 532 5.59 25.72 3.06
CA VAL A 532 5.27 24.99 1.82
C VAL A 532 6.34 25.25 0.77
N THR A 533 6.84 24.20 0.14
CA THR A 533 7.86 24.32 -0.90
C THR A 533 7.25 24.67 -2.26
N GLU A 534 7.88 25.59 -2.99
CA GLU A 534 7.70 25.75 -4.44
C GLU A 534 8.94 25.17 -5.14
N GLN A 535 8.72 24.15 -5.97
CA GLN A 535 9.76 23.46 -6.71
C GLN A 535 10.17 24.30 -7.93
N GLU A 536 11.47 24.29 -8.26
CA GLU A 536 12.02 24.94 -9.46
C GLU A 536 11.66 26.44 -9.59
N ALA A 537 11.47 27.12 -8.46
CA ALA A 537 11.14 28.54 -8.37
C ALA A 537 12.29 29.46 -8.83
N GLY A 538 13.54 29.01 -8.66
CA GLY A 538 14.72 29.73 -9.12
C GLY A 538 15.13 29.39 -10.57
N PRO A 539 15.98 30.23 -11.20
CA PRO A 539 16.37 30.11 -12.60
C PRO A 539 17.16 28.83 -12.95
N TRP A 540 17.69 28.12 -11.96
CA TRP A 540 18.47 26.90 -12.09
C TRP A 540 17.83 25.70 -11.38
N GLY A 541 16.51 25.76 -11.15
CA GLY A 541 15.77 24.72 -10.47
C GLY A 541 15.79 24.83 -8.95
N GLU A 542 16.18 25.99 -8.39
CA GLU A 542 16.20 26.17 -6.93
C GLU A 542 14.80 26.13 -6.30
N THR A 543 14.73 25.66 -5.06
CA THR A 543 13.49 25.54 -4.28
C THR A 543 13.31 26.72 -3.33
N VAL A 544 12.06 27.17 -3.20
CA VAL A 544 11.63 28.21 -2.25
C VAL A 544 10.72 27.59 -1.19
N VAL A 545 10.77 28.10 0.04
CA VAL A 545 9.79 27.82 1.09
C VAL A 545 8.95 29.08 1.31
N HIS A 546 7.66 28.95 1.06
CA HIS A 546 6.65 29.95 1.39
C HIS A 546 6.11 29.72 2.79
N VAL A 547 5.84 30.80 3.51
CA VAL A 547 5.42 30.76 4.91
C VAL A 547 4.08 31.45 5.09
N TRP A 548 3.13 30.76 5.70
CA TRP A 548 1.86 31.34 6.16
C TRP A 548 1.74 31.18 7.67
N HIS A 549 1.18 32.19 8.32
CA HIS A 549 0.64 32.08 9.67
C HIS A 549 -0.84 31.71 9.58
N VAL A 550 -1.34 30.93 10.55
CA VAL A 550 -2.76 30.56 10.66
C VAL A 550 -3.36 31.19 11.91
N ASP A 551 -4.36 32.06 11.72
CA ASP A 551 -5.00 32.84 12.79
C ASP A 551 -6.11 32.12 13.59
#